data_AF-A0A010R456-F1
#
_entry.id   AF-A0A010R456-F1
#
_cell.length_a   1.000
_cell.length_b   1.000
_cell.length_c   1.000
_cell.angle_alpha   90.00
_cell.angle_beta   90.00
_cell.angle_gamma   90.00
#
_symmetry.space_group_name_H-M   'P 1'
#
loop_
_entity.id
_entity.type
_entity.pdbx_description
1 polymer ?
#
loop_
_entity_poly.entity_id
_entity_poly.type
_entity_poly.pdbx_seq_one_letter_code
_entity_poly.pdbx_strand_id
1 'polypeptide(L)'
;TTTTTTTTTATTTSSPGYTGTIIPSGIAAQQGTHGTRASGRINPALLDLRRAVRPPSQPTVEKGSIVIRDLRLWHAGMPNTAPDVRVMLAMIHFAAWYRNPMRLQFAEDVRPLLEEEEEGGEVKEAGKSDLEIPVDWTTREEALKTYLGRGFGNSYDFDQEK
;
A
#
# COMPACT_ATOMS: atom_id res chain seq x y z
N THR A 1 5.34 7.67 -19.68
CA THR A 1 4.12 6.89 -19.44
C THR A 1 3.47 7.37 -18.18
N THR A 2 2.26 7.91 -18.28
CA THR A 2 1.52 8.50 -17.16
C THR A 2 0.74 7.44 -16.40
N THR A 3 0.94 7.33 -15.09
CA THR A 3 0.15 6.45 -14.24
C THR A 3 -1.09 7.17 -13.77
N THR A 4 -2.23 6.49 -13.87
CA THR A 4 -3.53 7.05 -13.58
C THR A 4 -4.23 6.16 -12.54
N THR A 5 -4.35 6.66 -11.30
CA THR A 5 -4.91 5.92 -10.15
C THR A 5 -6.08 6.69 -9.57
N THR A 6 -7.26 6.07 -9.49
CA THR A 6 -8.44 6.71 -8.87
C THR A 6 -8.31 6.66 -7.35
N THR A 7 -8.34 7.82 -6.69
CA THR A 7 -8.14 7.95 -5.25
C THR A 7 -9.25 8.79 -4.62
N THR A 8 -9.82 8.30 -3.52
CA THR A 8 -10.82 9.00 -2.70
C THR A 8 -10.32 9.11 -1.27
N THR A 9 -9.95 10.32 -0.84
CA THR A 9 -9.52 10.61 0.54
C THR A 9 -10.67 10.34 1.52
N ALA A 10 -10.41 9.59 2.59
CA ALA A 10 -11.26 9.59 3.77
C ALA A 10 -11.06 10.95 4.47
N THR A 11 -12.07 11.81 4.44
CA THR A 11 -12.04 13.07 5.19
C THR A 11 -13.40 13.23 5.83
N THR A 12 -13.45 13.25 7.15
CA THR A 12 -14.54 13.85 7.92
C THR A 12 -14.59 15.32 7.52
N THR A 13 -15.56 15.69 6.69
CA THR A 13 -15.81 17.09 6.35
C THR A 13 -17.28 17.35 6.61
N SER A 14 -17.57 18.09 7.66
CA SER A 14 -18.88 18.65 7.94
C SER A 14 -19.12 19.80 6.96
N SER A 15 -19.92 19.58 5.91
CA SER A 15 -20.45 20.65 5.08
C SER A 15 -21.74 21.20 5.73
N PRO A 16 -21.95 22.53 5.78
CA PRO A 16 -23.16 23.10 6.37
C PRO A 16 -24.35 22.83 5.44
N GLY A 17 -25.26 21.94 5.87
CA GLY A 17 -26.50 21.62 5.14
C GLY A 17 -26.83 20.13 5.07
N TYR A 18 -25.89 19.24 5.40
CA TYR A 18 -26.15 17.81 5.56
C TYR A 18 -26.05 17.44 7.03
N THR A 19 -27.12 16.91 7.61
CA THR A 19 -27.04 16.17 8.88
C THR A 19 -25.97 15.10 8.70
N GLY A 20 -24.82 15.27 9.35
CA GLY A 20 -23.57 14.59 9.00
C GLY A 20 -23.72 13.07 9.07
N THR A 21 -23.83 12.42 7.92
CA THR A 21 -23.71 10.96 7.86
C THR A 21 -22.25 10.62 8.04
N ILE A 22 -21.91 10.02 9.18
CA ILE A 22 -20.57 9.54 9.45
C ILE A 22 -20.33 8.33 8.53
N ILE A 23 -19.46 8.50 7.54
CA ILE A 23 -19.01 7.38 6.72
C ILE A 23 -17.98 6.60 7.56
N PRO A 24 -18.25 5.34 7.92
CA PRO A 24 -17.30 4.55 8.69
C PRO A 24 -16.00 4.37 7.91
N SER A 25 -14.88 4.23 8.62
CA SER A 25 -13.57 3.91 8.04
C SER A 25 -13.20 2.45 8.29
N GLY A 26 -12.28 1.91 7.48
CA GLY A 26 -11.72 0.57 7.69
C GLY A 26 -12.70 -0.55 7.33
N ILE A 27 -12.62 -1.68 8.04
CA ILE A 27 -13.38 -2.91 7.75
C ILE A 27 -14.89 -2.66 7.75
N ALA A 28 -15.39 -1.78 8.63
CA ALA A 28 -16.81 -1.45 8.72
C ALA A 28 -17.39 -0.81 7.44
N ALA A 29 -16.54 -0.25 6.57
CA ALA A 29 -16.94 0.32 5.28
C ALA A 29 -16.91 -0.69 4.12
N GLN A 30 -16.36 -1.88 4.38
CA GLN A 30 -16.12 -2.90 3.38
C GLN A 30 -17.27 -3.90 3.35
N GLN A 31 -17.51 -4.48 2.18
CA GLN A 31 -18.40 -5.61 1.94
C GLN A 31 -17.64 -6.72 1.21
N GLY A 32 -17.89 -7.97 1.58
CA GLY A 32 -17.19 -9.14 1.06
C GLY A 32 -16.25 -9.76 2.09
N THR A 33 -16.09 -11.09 2.03
CA THR A 33 -15.22 -11.85 2.94
C THR A 33 -13.77 -11.81 2.49
N HIS A 34 -12.85 -11.75 3.46
CA HIS A 34 -11.42 -11.96 3.24
C HIS A 34 -11.20 -13.28 2.48
N GLY A 35 -10.37 -13.26 1.43
CA GLY A 35 -10.08 -14.45 0.61
C GLY A 35 -10.92 -14.64 -0.65
N THR A 36 -11.92 -13.80 -0.92
CA THR A 36 -12.51 -13.70 -2.28
C THR A 36 -11.65 -12.79 -3.16
N ARG A 37 -11.79 -12.83 -4.50
CA ARG A 37 -11.14 -11.86 -5.43
C ARG A 37 -11.50 -10.38 -5.14
N ALA A 38 -12.32 -10.11 -4.11
CA ALA A 38 -12.82 -8.82 -3.69
C ALA A 38 -12.35 -8.46 -2.27
N SER A 39 -11.04 -8.41 -2.02
CA SER A 39 -10.53 -7.90 -0.75
C SER A 39 -10.98 -6.46 -0.55
N GLY A 40 -11.75 -6.22 0.51
CA GLY A 40 -12.07 -4.88 1.01
C GLY A 40 -12.86 -3.97 0.05
N ARG A 41 -13.74 -4.52 -0.78
CA ARG A 41 -14.61 -3.69 -1.65
C ARG A 41 -15.48 -2.78 -0.77
N ILE A 42 -15.49 -1.49 -1.05
CA ILE A 42 -16.32 -0.54 -0.31
C ILE A 42 -17.80 -0.75 -0.64
N ASN A 43 -18.66 -0.65 0.38
CA ASN A 43 -20.11 -0.69 0.22
C ASN A 43 -20.57 0.40 -0.78
N PRO A 44 -21.30 0.05 -1.86
CA PRO A 44 -21.79 1.00 -2.86
C PRO A 44 -22.56 2.19 -2.28
N ALA A 45 -23.40 1.96 -1.28
CA ALA A 45 -24.16 3.05 -0.64
C ALA A 45 -23.22 4.07 0.01
N LEU A 46 -22.11 3.62 0.62
CA LEU A 46 -21.10 4.50 1.20
C LEU A 46 -20.28 5.22 0.11
N LEU A 47 -20.05 4.58 -1.03
CA LEU A 47 -19.41 5.23 -2.19
C LEU A 47 -20.27 6.37 -2.74
N ASP A 48 -21.59 6.17 -2.85
CA ASP A 48 -22.52 7.19 -3.35
C ASP A 48 -22.62 8.39 -2.38
N LEU A 49 -22.71 8.11 -1.08
CA LEU A 49 -22.64 9.14 -0.04
C LEU A 49 -21.33 9.93 -0.11
N ARG A 50 -20.18 9.25 -0.28
CA ARG A 50 -18.91 9.94 -0.41
C ARG A 50 -18.85 10.77 -1.69
N ARG A 51 -19.34 10.24 -2.82
CA ARG A 51 -19.34 10.92 -4.12
C ARG A 51 -20.14 12.22 -4.11
N ALA A 52 -21.27 12.25 -3.38
CA ALA A 52 -22.09 13.44 -3.21
C ALA A 52 -21.36 14.59 -2.50
N VAL A 53 -20.43 14.28 -1.58
CA VAL A 53 -19.62 15.27 -0.86
C VAL A 53 -18.32 15.59 -1.60
N ARG A 54 -17.60 14.55 -2.03
CA ARG A 54 -16.32 14.65 -2.74
C ARG A 54 -16.16 13.47 -3.71
N PRO A 55 -16.29 13.70 -5.03
CA PRO A 55 -16.07 12.65 -6.02
C PRO A 55 -14.60 12.18 -6.03
N PRO A 56 -14.34 10.97 -6.57
CA PRO A 56 -12.97 10.48 -6.74
C PRO A 56 -12.17 11.37 -7.67
N SER A 57 -10.85 11.40 -7.47
CA SER A 57 -9.89 12.06 -8.37
C SER A 57 -9.03 11.02 -9.08
N GLN A 58 -8.59 11.33 -10.29
CA GLN A 58 -7.77 10.43 -11.10
C GLN A 58 -6.54 11.18 -11.67
N PRO A 59 -5.53 11.49 -10.83
CA PRO A 59 -4.38 12.29 -11.24
C PRO A 59 -3.51 11.59 -12.29
N THR A 60 -2.88 12.42 -13.11
CA THR A 60 -1.78 12.08 -14.02
C THR A 60 -0.48 12.12 -13.22
N VAL A 61 0.22 11.00 -13.11
CA VAL A 61 1.50 10.88 -12.39
C VAL A 61 2.62 10.57 -13.38
N GLU A 62 3.68 11.39 -13.38
CA GLU A 62 4.83 11.22 -14.26
C GLU A 62 5.76 10.10 -13.77
N LYS A 63 6.54 9.51 -14.69
CA LYS A 63 7.53 8.49 -14.33
C LYS A 63 8.61 9.13 -13.45
N GLY A 64 8.91 8.49 -12.32
CA GLY A 64 9.85 9.00 -11.33
C GLY A 64 9.19 9.75 -10.18
N SER A 65 7.91 10.11 -10.29
CA SER A 65 7.14 10.63 -9.16
C SER A 65 6.84 9.54 -8.13
N ILE A 66 6.77 9.95 -6.85
CA ILE A 66 6.37 9.09 -5.73
C ILE A 66 4.98 9.51 -5.25
N VAL A 67 4.10 8.52 -5.01
CA VAL A 67 2.78 8.75 -4.43
C VAL A 67 2.75 8.14 -3.04
N ILE A 68 2.60 8.99 -2.02
CA ILE A 68 2.43 8.57 -0.63
C ILE A 68 0.94 8.59 -0.31
N ARG A 69 0.43 7.51 0.27
CA ARG A 69 -0.98 7.39 0.67
C ARG A 69 -1.15 6.55 1.92
N ASP A 70 -2.18 6.89 2.71
CA ASP A 70 -2.68 6.01 3.75
C ASP A 70 -3.11 4.67 3.13
N LEU A 71 -2.78 3.55 3.78
CA LEU A 71 -3.11 2.21 3.28
C LEU A 71 -4.63 2.01 3.13
N ARG A 72 -5.42 2.66 4.00
CA ARG A 72 -6.88 2.59 4.06
C ARG A 72 -7.58 3.50 3.05
N LEU A 73 -6.81 4.28 2.30
CA LEU A 73 -7.33 5.18 1.28
C LEU A 73 -8.09 4.39 0.21
N TRP A 74 -9.36 4.77 -0.04
CA TRP A 74 -10.18 4.11 -1.05
C TRP A 74 -9.60 4.40 -2.44
N HIS A 75 -9.26 3.36 -3.18
CA HIS A 75 -8.70 3.48 -4.51
C HIS A 75 -9.11 2.29 -5.38
N ALA A 76 -9.02 2.48 -6.70
CA ALA A 76 -9.29 1.44 -7.67
C ALA A 76 -8.33 1.54 -8.86
N GLY A 77 -7.91 0.38 -9.37
CA GLY A 77 -7.25 0.29 -10.65
C GLY A 77 -8.24 0.61 -11.78
N MET A 78 -7.83 1.44 -12.73
CA MET A 78 -8.59 1.75 -13.94
C MET A 78 -8.00 1.01 -15.15
N PRO A 79 -8.83 0.69 -16.18
CA PRO A 79 -8.36 0.04 -17.39
C PRO A 79 -7.17 0.76 -18.02
N ASN A 80 -6.17 -0.01 -18.46
CA ASN A 80 -5.08 0.51 -19.27
C ASN A 80 -5.48 0.40 -20.76
N THR A 81 -5.73 1.54 -21.41
CA THR A 81 -6.11 1.59 -22.83
C THR A 81 -4.90 1.80 -23.75
N ALA A 82 -3.70 1.98 -23.19
CA ALA A 82 -2.47 2.09 -23.97
C ALA A 82 -1.96 0.70 -24.39
N PRO A 83 -1.22 0.60 -25.51
CA PRO A 83 -0.61 -0.65 -25.94
C PRO A 83 0.53 -1.10 -24.99
N ASP A 84 1.14 -0.15 -24.28
CA ASP A 84 2.26 -0.42 -23.38
C ASP A 84 1.79 -0.92 -22.02
N VAL A 85 2.56 -1.86 -21.44
CA VAL A 85 2.34 -2.37 -20.09
C VAL A 85 2.63 -1.27 -19.05
N ARG A 86 1.70 -1.05 -18.13
CA ARG A 86 1.87 -0.12 -17.01
C ARG A 86 2.42 -0.84 -15.77
N VAL A 87 3.68 -0.57 -15.43
CA VAL A 87 4.35 -1.12 -14.24
C VAL A 87 4.32 -0.08 -13.10
N MET A 88 4.00 -0.53 -11.89
CA MET A 88 4.07 0.27 -10.65
C MET A 88 4.83 -0.53 -9.59
N LEU A 89 5.72 0.15 -8.85
CA LEU A 89 6.34 -0.41 -7.65
C LEU A 89 5.55 0.08 -6.43
N ALA A 90 5.28 -0.83 -5.49
CA ALA A 90 4.53 -0.53 -4.27
C ALA A 90 5.35 -0.94 -3.06
N MET A 91 5.46 -0.03 -2.09
CA MET A 91 6.07 -0.26 -0.79
C MET A 91 5.06 0.16 0.27
N ILE A 92 4.97 -0.59 1.37
CA ILE A 92 4.08 -0.30 2.48
C ILE A 92 4.94 -0.15 3.74
N HIS A 93 4.81 0.98 4.42
CA HIS A 93 5.51 1.26 5.66
C HIS A 93 4.51 1.13 6.81
N PHE A 94 4.86 0.33 7.80
CA PHE A 94 4.07 0.16 9.01
C PHE A 94 4.80 0.85 10.17
N ALA A 95 4.03 1.37 11.13
CA ALA A 95 4.63 1.84 12.38
C ALA A 95 5.26 0.66 13.13
N ALA A 96 6.38 0.86 13.84
CA ALA A 96 7.08 -0.22 14.52
C ALA A 96 6.22 -1.03 15.52
N TRP A 97 5.21 -0.39 16.11
CA TRP A 97 4.26 -1.05 17.02
C TRP A 97 3.12 -1.77 16.30
N TYR A 98 2.99 -1.61 14.99
CA TYR A 98 2.01 -2.28 14.16
C TYR A 98 2.56 -3.66 13.80
N ARG A 99 2.09 -4.69 14.51
CA ARG A 99 2.59 -6.07 14.51
C ARG A 99 2.29 -6.83 13.21
N ASN A 100 2.77 -6.28 12.09
CA ASN A 100 2.60 -6.89 10.79
C ASN A 100 3.64 -8.01 10.62
N PRO A 101 3.23 -9.24 10.29
CA PRO A 101 4.15 -10.37 10.21
C PRO A 101 4.88 -10.49 8.87
N MET A 102 4.63 -9.58 7.91
CA MET A 102 5.22 -9.72 6.59
C MET A 102 6.72 -9.49 6.64
N ARG A 103 7.44 -10.42 6.02
CA ARG A 103 8.87 -10.36 5.79
C ARG A 103 9.13 -10.41 4.30
N LEU A 104 10.05 -9.58 3.84
CA LEU A 104 10.55 -9.63 2.47
C LEU A 104 11.55 -10.77 2.37
N GLN A 105 11.74 -11.36 1.19
CA GLN A 105 12.85 -12.28 0.98
C GLN A 105 13.77 -11.71 -0.10
N PHE A 106 15.00 -11.40 0.32
CA PHE A 106 16.05 -10.81 -0.49
C PHE A 106 17.26 -11.74 -0.60
N ALA A 107 18.03 -11.55 -1.66
CA ALA A 107 19.29 -12.25 -1.83
C ALA A 107 20.35 -11.66 -0.89
N GLU A 108 21.23 -12.50 -0.35
CA GLU A 108 22.30 -12.07 0.55
C GLU A 108 23.25 -11.03 -0.08
N ASP A 109 23.41 -11.05 -1.40
CA ASP A 109 24.30 -10.14 -2.12
C ASP A 109 23.80 -8.69 -2.18
N VAL A 110 22.51 -8.42 -1.91
CA VAL A 110 21.99 -7.06 -1.78
C VAL A 110 22.00 -6.54 -0.35
N ARG A 111 22.39 -7.38 0.61
CA ARG A 111 22.43 -7.00 2.04
C ARG A 111 23.29 -5.77 2.33
N PRO A 112 24.50 -5.60 1.74
CA PRO A 112 25.30 -4.40 1.98
C PRO A 112 24.57 -3.12 1.58
N LEU A 113 23.73 -3.13 0.54
CA LEU A 113 22.99 -1.93 0.11
C LEU A 113 21.96 -1.46 1.14
N LEU A 114 21.45 -2.38 1.97
CA LEU A 114 20.47 -2.07 3.01
C LEU A 114 21.14 -1.67 4.32
N GLU A 115 22.37 -2.11 4.54
CA GLU A 115 23.17 -1.78 5.72
C GLU A 115 24.02 -0.51 5.50
N GLU A 116 24.46 -0.21 4.27
CA GLU A 116 25.24 0.99 3.91
C GLU A 116 24.44 2.30 4.04
N GLU A 117 23.11 2.28 3.85
CA GLU A 117 22.25 3.46 4.08
C GLU A 117 22.27 3.92 5.55
N GLU A 118 22.73 3.11 6.50
CA GLU A 118 22.93 3.51 7.91
C GLU A 118 24.17 4.40 8.12
N GLU A 119 25.13 4.40 7.20
CA GLU A 119 26.44 5.05 7.41
C GLU A 119 26.51 6.49 6.84
N GLY A 120 25.45 6.95 6.15
CA GLY A 120 25.45 8.19 5.35
C GLY A 120 24.79 9.44 5.96
N GLY A 121 24.28 9.40 7.20
CA GLY A 121 23.60 10.56 7.80
C GLY A 121 23.54 10.51 9.32
N GLU A 122 24.40 11.30 9.97
CA GLU A 122 24.51 11.52 11.42
C GLU A 122 24.56 10.23 12.28
N VAL A 123 25.73 9.99 12.87
CA VAL A 123 25.98 8.92 13.85
C VAL A 123 24.98 9.01 15.01
N LYS A 124 23.87 8.28 14.91
CA LYS A 124 23.12 7.79 16.07
C LYS A 124 23.83 6.52 16.55
N GLU A 125 23.81 6.27 17.85
CA GLU A 125 24.53 5.13 18.45
C GLU A 125 24.31 3.82 17.68
N ALA A 126 25.40 3.05 17.58
CA ALA A 126 25.58 1.88 16.73
C ALA A 126 24.33 1.02 16.47
N GLY A 127 23.94 0.94 15.19
CA GLY A 127 23.34 -0.26 14.60
C GLY A 127 21.83 -0.31 14.48
N LYS A 128 21.15 0.82 14.21
CA LYS A 128 19.75 0.82 13.74
C LYS A 128 19.49 2.02 12.85
N SER A 129 19.31 1.78 11.55
CA SER A 129 18.44 2.60 10.71
C SER A 129 17.12 2.80 11.46
N ASP A 130 16.59 4.02 11.42
CA ASP A 130 15.25 4.29 11.97
C ASP A 130 14.15 3.51 11.21
N LEU A 131 14.49 2.96 10.03
CA LEU A 131 13.60 2.17 9.17
C LEU A 131 13.95 0.69 9.20
N GLU A 132 13.20 -0.08 9.98
CA GLU A 132 13.31 -1.54 10.00
C GLU A 132 12.74 -2.15 8.71
N ILE A 133 13.52 -3.03 8.08
CA ILE A 133 13.10 -3.83 6.93
C ILE A 133 13.17 -5.31 7.33
N PRO A 134 12.04 -5.96 7.69
CA PRO A 134 12.03 -7.38 8.03
C PRO A 134 12.35 -8.23 6.79
N VAL A 135 13.51 -8.89 6.79
CA VAL A 135 13.99 -9.70 5.65
C VAL A 135 14.32 -11.13 6.06
N ASP A 136 13.90 -12.10 5.24
CA ASP A 136 14.41 -13.47 5.20
C ASP A 136 15.45 -13.56 4.08
N TRP A 137 16.71 -13.83 4.45
CA TRP A 137 17.80 -13.90 3.49
C TRP A 137 17.83 -15.25 2.77
N THR A 138 18.18 -15.23 1.48
CA THR A 138 18.34 -16.42 0.65
C THR A 138 19.46 -16.23 -0.39
N THR A 139 19.80 -17.28 -1.13
CA THR A 139 20.78 -17.18 -2.23
C THR A 139 20.20 -16.40 -3.41
N ARG A 140 21.07 -15.78 -4.22
CA ARG A 140 20.66 -15.08 -5.46
C ARG A 140 19.87 -15.98 -6.41
N GLU A 141 20.33 -17.22 -6.57
CA GLU A 141 19.69 -18.21 -7.45
C GLU A 141 18.25 -18.51 -6.98
N GLU A 142 18.07 -18.77 -5.69
CA GLU A 142 16.75 -19.09 -5.14
C GLU A 142 15.82 -17.87 -5.13
N ALA A 143 16.35 -16.67 -4.85
CA ALA A 143 15.59 -15.43 -4.95
C ALA A 143 15.02 -15.23 -6.37
N LEU A 144 15.87 -15.36 -7.40
CA LEU A 144 15.47 -15.19 -8.80
C LEU A 144 14.48 -16.27 -9.25
N LYS A 145 14.70 -17.52 -8.83
CA LYS A 145 13.84 -18.66 -9.16
C LYS A 145 12.44 -18.52 -8.55
N THR A 146 12.35 -18.03 -7.31
CA THR A 146 11.08 -18.00 -6.58
C THR A 146 10.32 -16.69 -6.71
N TYR A 147 10.94 -15.57 -7.08
CA TYR A 147 10.34 -14.23 -7.02
C TYR A 147 8.93 -14.15 -7.63
N LEU A 148 8.73 -14.67 -8.85
CA LEU A 148 7.42 -14.64 -9.53
C LEU A 148 6.45 -15.75 -9.06
N GLY A 149 6.94 -16.75 -8.33
CA GLY A 149 6.15 -17.88 -7.83
C GLY A 149 5.61 -17.70 -6.41
N ARG A 150 5.89 -16.56 -5.76
CA ARG A 150 5.40 -16.27 -4.41
C ARG A 150 3.94 -15.81 -4.43
N GLY A 151 3.30 -15.89 -3.27
CA GLY A 151 2.01 -15.25 -3.06
C GLY A 151 2.08 -13.75 -3.38
N PHE A 152 0.98 -13.18 -3.85
CA PHE A 152 0.84 -11.74 -4.07
C PHE A 152 -0.49 -11.24 -3.50
N GLY A 153 -0.51 -9.98 -3.07
CA GLY A 153 -1.72 -9.32 -2.58
C GLY A 153 -2.35 -10.09 -1.41
N ASN A 154 -3.53 -10.66 -1.64
CA ASN A 154 -4.35 -11.34 -0.62
C ASN A 154 -3.78 -12.67 -0.11
N SER A 155 -2.63 -13.12 -0.61
CA SER A 155 -1.90 -14.25 0.00
C SER A 155 -1.27 -13.87 1.34
N TYR A 156 -1.12 -12.57 1.62
CA TYR A 156 -0.56 -12.05 2.86
C TYR A 156 -1.67 -11.55 3.77
N ASP A 157 -1.52 -11.83 5.06
CA ASP A 157 -2.31 -11.16 6.09
C ASP A 157 -1.64 -9.82 6.42
N PHE A 158 -2.37 -8.74 6.18
CA PHE A 158 -1.91 -7.38 6.50
C PHE A 158 -2.35 -6.95 7.90
N ASP A 159 -3.14 -7.76 8.60
CA ASP A 159 -3.59 -7.47 9.95
C ASP A 159 -2.48 -7.71 10.98
N GLN A 160 -2.76 -7.35 12.22
CA GLN A 160 -1.83 -7.51 13.33
C GLN A 160 -1.90 -8.92 13.92
N GLU A 161 -0.74 -9.51 14.20
CA GLU A 161 -0.69 -10.69 15.06
C GLU A 161 -1.02 -10.32 16.53
N LYS A 162 -1.73 -11.23 17.20
CA LYS A 162 -2.19 -11.04 18.59
C LYS A 162 -1.06 -11.08 19.61
#